data_AF-A0AAW2ZQA9-F1
#
_entry.id   AF-A0AAW2ZQA9-F1
#
_cell.length_a   1.000
_cell.length_b   1.000
_cell.length_c   1.000
_cell.angle_alpha   90.00
_cell.angle_beta   90.00
_cell.angle_gamma   90.00
#
_symmetry.space_group_name_H-M   'P 1'
#
loop_
_entity.id
_entity.type
_entity.pdbx_description
1 polymer ?
#
loop_
_entity_poly.entity_id
_entity_poly.type
_entity_poly.pdbx_seq_one_letter_code
_entity_poly.pdbx_strand_id
1 'polypeptide(L)'
;MYQRTEREEERDSEEASENTNDIDLMAKKDILRLVNRHLGHARVKSPAEGMVVLSTDIHDFSNGLPHSTILSVMDKFGFGDHLDFFKKFLSVKIKYNEREGNVARGAPLRYALTDVFCECIMLSDMSIVSQDDPLELFRCCDDTYMLSKSSKTISKAFKQYSSTLSAFGMKINEKKSGCCIINFPRGTLQNNTTYFNAFFNRSEQNQIKDPLPRPNIDESDLKGIVPHNDVCWGFLKLHEDGYFRVNSVKFNEFKNTMIEKVKSGSSLMKQVNVYNSQLKVLDMYVGKGADINDWFYNDSVLNAYEDIHAHFGDESSLEYFKRVIKEKFLGESKVDVMEAWAYWPVTAGGLGLTHALIEPFINYHHQVQDYQVQITIVPKDWCPIRRRNMNVREIKEKTGGDPNAEAISWTNEEEAERVWTYWKNFGVLAGGKHDLDPPHTAEFDKLVAMFCSRGSEMRQSGQSNLSTYWKWIVFNYSDQVLSTFGSLEFASAGSIPINLILSTKRG
;
A
#
# COMPACT_ATOMS: atom_id res chain seq x y z
N MET A 1 -30.26 -15.68 -2.97
CA MET A 1 -29.39 -15.55 -1.78
C MET A 1 -27.98 -15.93 -2.22
N TYR A 2 -27.20 -14.96 -2.65
CA TYR A 2 -25.78 -15.14 -2.99
C TYR A 2 -24.99 -14.94 -1.69
N GLN A 3 -24.51 -16.02 -1.08
CA GLN A 3 -23.38 -15.95 -0.18
C GLN A 3 -22.14 -16.10 -1.04
N ARG A 4 -21.51 -14.96 -1.37
CA ARG A 4 -20.18 -14.92 -1.96
C ARG A 4 -19.24 -15.50 -0.89
N THR A 5 -18.73 -16.71 -1.13
CA THR A 5 -17.75 -17.31 -0.22
C THR A 5 -16.40 -16.66 -0.51
N GLU A 6 -15.63 -16.37 0.53
CA GLU A 6 -14.30 -15.72 0.51
C GLU A 6 -13.31 -16.36 -0.48
N ARG A 7 -13.59 -17.56 -0.98
CA ARG A 7 -12.81 -18.30 -2.00
C ARG A 7 -12.83 -17.72 -3.41
N GLU A 8 -13.69 -16.76 -3.73
CA GLU A 8 -13.73 -16.15 -5.07
C GLU A 8 -12.88 -14.87 -5.18
N GLU A 9 -12.64 -14.14 -4.08
CA GLU A 9 -11.65 -13.06 -4.07
C GLU A 9 -10.20 -13.61 -4.17
N GLU A 10 -9.98 -14.88 -3.79
CA GLU A 10 -8.68 -15.54 -3.86
C GLU A 10 -8.30 -16.02 -5.28
N ARG A 11 -9.26 -16.32 -6.15
CA ARG A 11 -8.99 -16.89 -7.49
C ARG A 11 -8.62 -15.85 -8.55
N ASP A 12 -8.90 -14.57 -8.31
CA ASP A 12 -8.44 -13.50 -9.20
C ASP A 12 -6.92 -13.25 -9.11
N SER A 13 -6.24 -13.89 -8.15
CA SER A 13 -4.81 -13.68 -7.89
C SER A 13 -3.86 -14.67 -8.57
N GLU A 14 -4.31 -15.83 -9.08
CA GLU A 14 -3.39 -16.92 -9.47
C GLU A 14 -3.17 -17.15 -10.98
N GLU A 15 -4.01 -16.66 -11.90
CA GLU A 15 -3.72 -16.75 -13.36
C GLU A 15 -4.29 -15.56 -14.16
N ALA A 16 -3.71 -14.36 -13.98
CA ALA A 16 -4.09 -13.15 -14.72
C ALA A 16 -2.88 -12.57 -15.47
N SER A 17 -3.06 -12.20 -16.74
CA SER A 17 -2.01 -11.58 -17.56
C SER A 17 -1.46 -10.33 -16.87
N GLU A 18 -0.16 -10.34 -16.58
CA GLU A 18 0.56 -9.37 -15.73
C GLU A 18 0.36 -7.88 -16.11
N ASN A 19 0.00 -7.54 -17.35
CA ASN A 19 0.00 -6.14 -17.81
C ASN A 19 -1.27 -5.30 -17.51
N THR A 20 -2.47 -5.90 -17.41
CA THR A 20 -3.72 -5.13 -17.23
C THR A 20 -4.01 -4.80 -15.76
N ASN A 21 -3.65 -5.69 -14.83
CA ASN A 21 -3.83 -5.45 -13.39
C ASN A 21 -2.91 -4.34 -12.85
N ASP A 22 -1.72 -4.18 -13.44
CA ASP A 22 -0.76 -3.17 -12.99
C ASP A 22 -1.25 -1.73 -13.27
N ILE A 23 -1.96 -1.51 -14.39
CA ILE A 23 -2.49 -0.18 -14.76
C ILE A 23 -3.63 0.23 -13.82
N ASP A 24 -4.62 -0.66 -13.60
CA ASP A 24 -5.73 -0.39 -12.69
C ASP A 24 -5.25 -0.23 -11.25
N LEU A 25 -4.28 -1.04 -10.83
CA LEU A 25 -3.68 -0.92 -9.50
C LEU A 25 -2.91 0.39 -9.34
N MET A 26 -2.17 0.85 -10.37
CA MET A 26 -1.54 2.17 -10.37
C MET A 26 -2.58 3.29 -10.25
N ALA A 27 -3.67 3.22 -11.01
CA ALA A 27 -4.74 4.22 -10.95
C ALA A 27 -5.46 4.23 -9.59
N LYS A 28 -5.67 3.07 -8.96
CA LYS A 28 -6.22 3.00 -7.59
C LYS A 28 -5.26 3.57 -6.54
N LYS A 29 -3.95 3.39 -6.71
CA LYS A 29 -2.92 4.01 -5.85
C LYS A 29 -2.90 5.53 -6.03
N ASP A 30 -3.17 6.03 -7.23
CA ASP A 30 -3.28 7.46 -7.48
C ASP A 30 -4.42 8.13 -6.70
N ILE A 31 -5.59 7.48 -6.56
CA ILE A 31 -6.64 8.01 -5.69
C ILE A 31 -6.14 8.13 -4.26
N LEU A 32 -5.54 7.08 -3.71
CA LEU A 32 -5.04 7.08 -2.34
C LEU A 32 -4.03 8.24 -2.13
N ARG A 33 -3.12 8.43 -3.09
CA ARG A 33 -2.16 9.54 -3.12
C ARG A 33 -2.85 10.91 -3.15
N LEU A 34 -3.84 11.07 -4.02
CA LEU A 34 -4.56 12.33 -4.21
C LEU A 34 -5.39 12.70 -2.98
N VAL A 35 -6.13 11.75 -2.41
CA VAL A 35 -6.89 11.91 -1.16
C VAL A 35 -5.95 12.28 -0.02
N ASN A 36 -4.83 11.57 0.14
CA ASN A 36 -3.83 11.87 1.17
C ASN A 36 -3.21 13.27 0.99
N ARG A 37 -2.86 13.64 -0.24
CA ARG A 37 -2.31 14.98 -0.54
C ARG A 37 -3.34 16.09 -0.26
N HIS A 38 -4.60 15.87 -0.61
CA HIS A 38 -5.66 16.82 -0.33
C HIS A 38 -5.89 16.99 1.18
N LEU A 39 -5.96 15.89 1.94
CA LEU A 39 -6.01 15.90 3.40
C LEU A 39 -4.83 16.66 4.00
N GLY A 40 -3.61 16.41 3.52
CA GLY A 40 -2.40 17.13 3.95
C GLY A 40 -2.47 18.63 3.67
N HIS A 41 -3.01 19.03 2.52
CA HIS A 41 -3.20 20.45 2.17
C HIS A 41 -4.25 21.12 3.05
N ALA A 42 -5.41 20.48 3.24
CA ALA A 42 -6.48 20.96 4.10
C ALA A 42 -6.01 21.11 5.56
N ARG A 43 -5.21 20.16 6.05
CA ARG A 43 -4.57 20.22 7.38
C ARG A 43 -3.70 21.46 7.57
N VAL A 44 -2.96 21.88 6.55
CA VAL A 44 -2.05 23.03 6.63
C VAL A 44 -2.81 24.35 6.44
N LYS A 45 -3.69 24.43 5.43
CA LYS A 45 -4.34 25.70 5.05
C LYS A 45 -5.60 26.01 5.85
N SER A 46 -6.38 24.99 6.20
CA SER A 46 -7.71 25.12 6.79
C SER A 46 -7.94 24.12 7.95
N PRO A 47 -7.00 23.96 8.91
CA PRO A 47 -7.14 22.96 9.97
C PRO A 47 -8.42 23.14 10.83
N ALA A 48 -8.89 24.38 10.93
CA ALA A 48 -10.08 24.75 11.70
C ALA A 48 -11.40 24.24 11.12
N GLU A 49 -11.44 24.06 9.81
CA GLU A 49 -12.67 23.78 9.07
C GLU A 49 -12.99 22.29 9.08
N GLY A 50 -11.99 21.44 9.34
CA GLY A 50 -12.11 19.99 9.20
C GLY A 50 -12.42 19.59 7.76
N MET A 51 -12.82 18.35 7.58
CA MET A 51 -13.30 17.85 6.29
C MET A 51 -14.17 16.61 6.47
N VAL A 52 -15.14 16.40 5.58
CA VAL A 52 -15.85 15.13 5.48
C VAL A 52 -15.30 14.38 4.28
N VAL A 53 -14.89 13.13 4.50
CA VAL A 53 -14.44 12.21 3.45
C VAL A 53 -15.45 11.08 3.35
N LEU A 54 -16.03 10.91 2.17
CA LEU A 54 -16.94 9.84 1.86
C LEU A 54 -16.31 8.96 0.78
N SER A 55 -16.25 7.65 1.03
CA SER A 55 -15.86 6.65 0.05
C SER A 55 -17.05 5.78 -0.33
N THR A 56 -17.19 5.48 -1.62
CA THR A 56 -18.27 4.63 -2.13
C THR A 56 -17.73 3.60 -3.11
N ASP A 57 -18.32 2.41 -3.06
CA ASP A 57 -18.10 1.27 -3.96
C ASP A 57 -19.44 0.84 -4.54
N ILE A 58 -19.47 0.29 -5.77
CA ILE A 58 -20.70 -0.14 -6.43
C ILE A 58 -20.79 -1.67 -6.37
N HIS A 59 -21.93 -2.19 -5.91
CA HIS A 59 -22.12 -3.62 -5.75
C HIS A 59 -22.08 -4.34 -7.12
N ASP A 60 -21.08 -5.22 -7.26
CA ASP A 60 -20.83 -6.03 -8.46
C ASP A 60 -20.75 -5.22 -9.75
N PHE A 61 -20.18 -4.01 -9.75
CA PHE A 61 -20.25 -3.05 -10.85
C PHE A 61 -20.26 -3.66 -12.26
N SER A 62 -19.12 -4.12 -12.77
CA SER A 62 -19.00 -4.66 -14.15
C SER A 62 -19.90 -5.87 -14.44
N ASN A 63 -20.15 -6.72 -13.43
CA ASN A 63 -20.97 -7.93 -13.56
C ASN A 63 -22.48 -7.67 -13.36
N GLY A 64 -22.82 -6.57 -12.70
CA GLY A 64 -24.14 -6.21 -12.25
C GLY A 64 -24.86 -5.27 -13.22
N LEU A 65 -24.16 -4.69 -14.19
CA LEU A 65 -24.73 -3.71 -15.13
C LEU A 65 -25.88 -4.30 -15.97
N PRO A 66 -27.08 -3.70 -16.00
CA PRO A 66 -28.12 -4.12 -16.94
C PRO A 66 -27.70 -3.88 -18.39
N HIS A 67 -27.91 -4.86 -19.27
CA HIS A 67 -27.65 -4.69 -20.71
C HIS A 67 -28.47 -3.54 -21.31
N SER A 68 -29.70 -3.35 -20.84
CA SER A 68 -30.56 -2.23 -21.26
C SER A 68 -29.92 -0.88 -20.95
N THR A 69 -29.27 -0.75 -19.78
CA THR A 69 -28.58 0.47 -19.38
C THR A 69 -27.37 0.70 -20.27
N ILE A 70 -26.53 -0.32 -20.46
CA ILE A 70 -25.35 -0.23 -21.33
C ILE A 70 -25.76 0.23 -22.73
N LEU A 71 -26.73 -0.46 -23.34
CA LEU A 71 -27.19 -0.15 -24.71
C LEU A 71 -27.81 1.25 -24.79
N SER A 72 -28.60 1.66 -23.80
CA SER A 72 -29.22 3.00 -23.78
C SER A 72 -28.16 4.10 -23.66
N VAL A 73 -27.13 3.89 -22.83
CA VAL A 73 -26.02 4.84 -22.71
C VAL A 73 -25.23 4.89 -24.01
N MET A 74 -24.85 3.75 -24.59
CA MET A 74 -24.12 3.73 -25.86
C MET A 74 -24.86 4.44 -26.99
N ASP A 75 -26.18 4.27 -27.08
CA ASP A 75 -27.03 4.99 -28.03
C ASP A 75 -26.94 6.51 -27.83
N LYS A 76 -27.04 6.98 -26.56
CA LYS A 76 -26.90 8.40 -26.22
C LYS A 76 -25.52 8.98 -26.51
N PHE A 77 -24.48 8.17 -26.44
CA PHE A 77 -23.11 8.56 -26.82
C PHE A 77 -22.88 8.53 -28.35
N GLY A 78 -23.90 8.19 -29.15
CA GLY A 78 -23.85 8.25 -30.62
C GLY A 78 -23.48 6.93 -31.28
N PHE A 79 -23.48 5.81 -30.56
CA PHE A 79 -23.16 4.48 -31.10
C PHE A 79 -24.41 3.67 -31.51
N GLY A 80 -25.49 4.34 -31.91
CA GLY A 80 -26.76 3.72 -32.29
C GLY A 80 -26.64 2.63 -33.37
N ASP A 81 -25.77 2.85 -34.36
CA ASP A 81 -25.54 1.90 -35.47
C ASP A 81 -24.82 0.61 -35.02
N HIS A 82 -24.26 0.59 -33.81
CA HIS A 82 -23.48 -0.53 -33.27
C HIS A 82 -24.19 -1.32 -32.16
N LEU A 83 -25.45 -0.98 -31.83
CA LEU A 83 -26.18 -1.60 -30.72
C LEU A 83 -26.36 -3.11 -30.89
N ASP A 84 -26.56 -3.60 -32.12
CA ASP A 84 -26.68 -5.04 -32.39
C ASP A 84 -25.37 -5.79 -32.10
N PHE A 85 -24.23 -5.17 -32.43
CA PHE A 85 -22.92 -5.71 -32.09
C PHE A 85 -22.72 -5.77 -30.57
N PHE A 86 -23.01 -4.68 -29.86
CA PHE A 86 -22.90 -4.65 -28.40
C PHE A 86 -23.83 -5.65 -27.72
N LYS A 87 -25.07 -5.78 -28.19
CA LYS A 87 -26.01 -6.77 -27.69
C LYS A 87 -25.49 -8.20 -27.86
N LYS A 88 -24.89 -8.50 -29.01
CA LYS A 88 -24.26 -9.80 -29.26
C LYS A 88 -23.05 -10.03 -28.36
N PHE A 89 -22.20 -9.03 -28.16
CA PHE A 89 -21.05 -9.08 -27.27
C PHE A 89 -21.47 -9.34 -25.81
N LEU A 90 -22.53 -8.69 -25.34
CA LEU A 90 -23.06 -8.84 -23.98
C LEU A 90 -23.79 -10.18 -23.76
N SER A 91 -24.36 -10.76 -24.81
CA SER A 91 -25.15 -12.01 -24.76
C SER A 91 -24.28 -13.27 -24.78
N VAL A 92 -23.20 -13.31 -23.97
CA VAL A 92 -22.33 -14.49 -23.89
C VAL A 92 -23.09 -15.66 -23.26
N LYS A 93 -22.92 -16.84 -23.86
CA LYS A 93 -23.38 -18.10 -23.27
C LYS A 93 -22.34 -18.60 -22.28
N ILE A 94 -22.75 -18.78 -21.03
CA ILE A 94 -21.89 -19.38 -20.01
C ILE A 94 -22.39 -20.80 -19.74
N LYS A 95 -21.43 -21.72 -19.60
CA LYS A 95 -21.67 -23.08 -19.12
C LYS A 95 -21.15 -23.19 -17.70
N TYR A 96 -22.02 -23.54 -16.76
CA TYR A 96 -21.66 -23.77 -15.37
C TYR A 96 -22.36 -25.02 -14.84
N ASN A 97 -21.59 -25.99 -14.34
CA ASN A 97 -22.10 -27.27 -13.82
C ASN A 97 -23.15 -27.90 -14.76
N GLU A 98 -22.78 -28.08 -16.03
CA GLU A 98 -23.62 -28.66 -17.09
C GLU A 98 -24.86 -27.85 -17.50
N ARG A 99 -25.12 -26.70 -16.85
CA ARG A 99 -26.19 -25.77 -17.25
C ARG A 99 -25.62 -24.73 -18.20
N GLU A 100 -26.32 -24.52 -19.32
CA GLU A 100 -26.02 -23.47 -20.27
C GLU A 100 -27.10 -22.38 -20.20
N GLY A 101 -26.67 -21.13 -20.12
CA GLY A 101 -27.57 -19.98 -20.06
C GLY A 101 -26.91 -18.74 -20.64
N ASN A 102 -27.73 -17.79 -21.08
CA ASN A 102 -27.24 -16.48 -21.46
C ASN A 102 -27.04 -15.62 -20.22
N VAL A 103 -25.98 -14.83 -20.21
CA VAL A 103 -25.79 -13.77 -19.23
C VAL A 103 -26.91 -12.73 -19.38
N ALA A 104 -27.61 -12.44 -18.29
CA ALA A 104 -28.70 -11.46 -18.28
C ALA A 104 -28.23 -10.03 -17.92
N ARG A 105 -27.09 -9.92 -17.23
CA ARG A 105 -26.49 -8.68 -16.73
C ARG A 105 -24.98 -8.80 -16.69
N GLY A 106 -24.30 -7.67 -16.82
CA GLY A 106 -22.85 -7.57 -16.81
C GLY A 106 -22.25 -7.64 -18.20
N ALA A 107 -21.00 -7.20 -18.27
CA ALA A 107 -20.19 -7.26 -19.47
C ALA A 107 -19.02 -8.25 -19.27
N PRO A 108 -18.60 -9.00 -20.32
CA PRO A 108 -17.45 -9.88 -20.23
C PRO A 108 -16.19 -9.17 -19.71
N LEU A 109 -15.63 -9.64 -18.59
CA LEU A 109 -14.44 -9.04 -17.98
C LEU A 109 -13.20 -9.17 -18.88
N ARG A 110 -12.23 -8.27 -18.71
CA ARG A 110 -10.92 -8.25 -19.41
C ARG A 110 -11.00 -7.95 -20.91
N TYR A 111 -12.04 -7.27 -21.35
CA TYR A 111 -12.15 -6.71 -22.70
C TYR A 111 -12.21 -5.20 -22.61
N ALA A 112 -11.43 -4.49 -23.45
CA ALA A 112 -11.42 -3.03 -23.50
C ALA A 112 -12.81 -2.41 -23.71
N LEU A 113 -13.71 -3.14 -24.39
CA LEU A 113 -15.08 -2.69 -24.61
C LEU A 113 -15.90 -2.63 -23.30
N THR A 114 -15.60 -3.51 -22.34
CA THR A 114 -16.21 -3.47 -21.00
C THR A 114 -15.77 -2.24 -20.24
N ASP A 115 -14.49 -1.88 -20.33
CA ASP A 115 -13.96 -0.67 -19.69
C ASP A 115 -14.64 0.59 -20.27
N VAL A 116 -14.84 0.63 -21.60
CA VAL A 116 -15.60 1.70 -22.27
C VAL A 116 -17.04 1.77 -21.75
N PHE A 117 -17.74 0.63 -21.66
CA PHE A 117 -19.11 0.61 -21.14
C PHE A 117 -19.19 1.13 -19.71
N CYS A 118 -18.29 0.65 -18.85
CA CYS A 118 -18.20 1.06 -17.45
C CYS A 118 -17.92 2.55 -17.34
N GLU A 119 -16.89 3.06 -18.00
CA GLU A 119 -16.49 4.47 -17.92
C GLU A 119 -17.56 5.41 -18.51
N CYS A 120 -18.20 5.06 -19.63
CA CYS A 120 -19.31 5.86 -20.17
C CYS A 120 -20.51 5.93 -19.21
N ILE A 121 -20.78 4.86 -18.47
CA ILE A 121 -21.82 4.87 -17.43
C ILE A 121 -21.39 5.75 -16.26
N MET A 122 -20.13 5.64 -15.81
CA MET A 122 -19.58 6.44 -14.71
C MET A 122 -19.43 7.93 -15.03
N LEU A 123 -19.49 8.34 -16.30
CA LEU A 123 -19.65 9.77 -16.63
C LEU A 123 -20.89 10.41 -15.99
N SER A 124 -21.83 9.61 -15.46
CA SER A 124 -22.92 10.10 -14.61
C SER A 124 -22.48 10.84 -13.36
N ASP A 125 -21.23 10.67 -12.93
CA ASP A 125 -20.68 11.38 -11.78
C ASP A 125 -20.55 12.89 -12.05
N MET A 126 -20.57 13.31 -13.32
CA MET A 126 -20.70 14.73 -13.65
C MET A 126 -21.98 15.36 -13.09
N SER A 127 -23.02 14.56 -12.84
CA SER A 127 -24.26 15.04 -12.22
C SER A 127 -24.04 15.53 -10.78
N ILE A 128 -23.08 14.97 -10.04
CA ILE A 128 -22.77 15.40 -8.67
C ILE A 128 -21.76 16.54 -8.60
N VAL A 129 -20.94 16.71 -9.65
CA VAL A 129 -19.97 17.82 -9.74
C VAL A 129 -20.64 19.15 -10.11
N SER A 130 -21.86 19.13 -10.65
CA SER A 130 -22.61 20.33 -11.03
C SER A 130 -23.28 21.06 -9.86
N GLN A 131 -22.74 20.94 -8.64
CA GLN A 131 -23.26 21.63 -7.45
C GLN A 131 -22.56 22.98 -7.24
N ASP A 132 -23.28 23.94 -6.65
CA ASP A 132 -22.76 25.29 -6.38
C ASP A 132 -21.67 25.32 -5.29
N ASP A 133 -21.60 24.28 -4.46
CA ASP A 133 -20.65 24.16 -3.36
C ASP A 133 -19.38 23.38 -3.79
N PRO A 134 -18.19 23.76 -3.28
CA PRO A 134 -16.96 23.02 -3.55
C PRO A 134 -17.04 21.55 -3.07
N LEU A 135 -16.92 20.64 -4.03
CA LEU A 135 -16.83 19.20 -3.85
C LEU A 135 -15.63 18.69 -4.65
N GLU A 136 -14.72 18.00 -3.98
CA GLU A 136 -13.65 17.27 -4.66
C GLU A 136 -14.05 15.82 -4.86
N LEU A 137 -13.81 15.32 -6.07
CA LEU A 137 -14.16 13.98 -6.50
C LEU A 137 -12.92 13.30 -7.08
N PHE A 138 -12.51 12.19 -6.47
CA PHE A 138 -11.48 11.30 -7.01
C PHE A 138 -12.10 9.95 -7.32
N ARG A 139 -11.86 9.41 -8.53
CA ARG A 139 -12.42 8.14 -8.97
C ARG A 139 -11.45 7.32 -9.80
N CYS A 140 -11.54 6.01 -9.66
CA CYS A 140 -10.98 5.00 -10.55
C CYS A 140 -12.00 3.88 -10.62
N CYS A 141 -12.55 3.62 -11.81
CA CYS A 141 -13.64 2.67 -11.98
C CYS A 141 -14.82 3.02 -11.05
N ASP A 142 -15.25 2.10 -10.20
CA ASP A 142 -16.33 2.26 -9.22
C ASP A 142 -15.88 2.80 -7.85
N ASP A 143 -14.57 2.78 -7.56
CA ASP A 143 -14.02 3.36 -6.34
C ASP A 143 -14.06 4.88 -6.42
N THR A 144 -14.90 5.50 -5.58
CA THR A 144 -15.12 6.95 -5.59
C THR A 144 -14.92 7.56 -4.21
N TYR A 145 -14.16 8.66 -4.14
CA TYR A 145 -13.94 9.46 -2.93
C TYR A 145 -14.45 10.87 -3.15
N MET A 146 -15.31 11.31 -2.24
CA MET A 146 -15.93 12.63 -2.21
C MET A 146 -15.44 13.38 -0.97
N LEU A 147 -14.85 14.55 -1.16
CA LEU A 147 -14.28 15.36 -0.09
C LEU A 147 -14.90 16.76 -0.11
N SER A 148 -15.38 17.21 1.04
CA SER A 148 -15.85 18.59 1.21
C SER A 148 -15.75 19.01 2.66
N LYS A 149 -15.61 20.32 2.88
CA LYS A 149 -15.69 20.95 4.21
C LYS A 149 -17.13 21.04 4.73
N SER A 150 -18.12 20.84 3.86
CA SER A 150 -19.54 20.94 4.16
C SER A 150 -20.21 19.56 4.21
N SER A 151 -20.74 19.19 5.37
CA SER A 151 -21.54 17.96 5.53
C SER A 151 -22.79 17.97 4.64
N LYS A 152 -23.42 19.14 4.43
CA LYS A 152 -24.57 19.31 3.54
C LYS A 152 -24.24 18.96 2.09
N THR A 153 -23.08 19.42 1.62
CA THR A 153 -22.63 19.19 0.25
C THR A 153 -22.39 17.69 0.02
N ILE A 154 -21.73 17.00 0.97
CA ILE A 154 -21.56 15.54 0.92
C ILE A 154 -22.91 14.82 0.91
N SER A 155 -23.83 15.18 1.80
CA SER A 155 -25.15 14.53 1.85
C SER A 155 -25.98 14.75 0.59
N LYS A 156 -25.92 15.95 0.00
CA LYS A 156 -26.60 16.25 -1.26
C LYS A 156 -25.98 15.46 -2.41
N ALA A 157 -24.65 15.46 -2.52
CA ALA A 157 -23.92 14.68 -3.52
C ALA A 157 -24.22 13.18 -3.40
N PHE A 158 -24.17 12.61 -2.20
CA PHE A 158 -24.45 11.19 -2.00
C PHE A 158 -25.88 10.79 -2.36
N LYS A 159 -26.89 11.61 -1.99
CA LYS A 159 -28.29 11.36 -2.38
C LYS A 159 -28.46 11.36 -3.89
N GLN A 160 -27.87 12.33 -4.58
CA GLN A 160 -27.93 12.44 -6.02
C GLN A 160 -27.20 11.29 -6.72
N TYR A 161 -26.01 10.93 -6.24
CA TYR A 161 -25.25 9.80 -6.74
C TYR A 161 -26.03 8.49 -6.57
N SER A 162 -26.55 8.23 -5.37
CA SER A 162 -27.36 7.04 -5.06
C SER A 162 -28.62 6.95 -5.93
N SER A 163 -29.28 8.08 -6.17
CA SER A 163 -30.47 8.14 -7.04
C SER A 163 -30.11 7.84 -8.50
N THR A 164 -28.99 8.36 -8.98
CA THR A 164 -28.50 8.13 -10.35
C THR A 164 -28.11 6.67 -10.56
N LEU A 165 -27.34 6.08 -9.64
CA LEU A 165 -27.01 4.66 -9.67
C LEU A 165 -28.26 3.78 -9.65
N SER A 166 -29.24 4.13 -8.82
CA SER A 166 -30.52 3.41 -8.74
C SER A 166 -31.28 3.47 -10.07
N ALA A 167 -31.30 4.62 -10.75
CA ALA A 167 -31.91 4.79 -12.07
C ALA A 167 -31.23 3.92 -13.14
N PHE A 168 -29.92 3.68 -13.00
CA PHE A 168 -29.15 2.78 -13.84
C PHE A 168 -29.28 1.30 -13.46
N GLY A 169 -30.07 0.99 -12.43
CA GLY A 169 -30.27 -0.37 -11.92
C GLY A 169 -29.06 -0.90 -11.15
N MET A 170 -28.21 -0.02 -10.64
CA MET A 170 -27.06 -0.31 -9.79
C MET A 170 -27.36 0.05 -8.34
N LYS A 171 -26.50 -0.41 -7.43
CA LYS A 171 -26.63 -0.12 -5.98
C LYS A 171 -25.26 0.11 -5.39
N ILE A 172 -25.20 1.02 -4.42
CA ILE A 172 -24.02 1.24 -3.60
C ILE A 172 -23.78 0.00 -2.73
N ASN A 173 -22.53 -0.39 -2.61
CA ASN A 173 -22.09 -1.43 -1.72
C ASN A 173 -21.90 -0.86 -0.32
N GLU A 174 -22.93 -0.93 0.51
CA GLU A 174 -22.92 -0.38 1.86
C GLU A 174 -21.76 -0.92 2.70
N LYS A 175 -21.34 -2.18 2.50
CA LYS A 175 -20.25 -2.80 3.27
C LYS A 175 -18.86 -2.26 2.93
N LYS A 176 -18.67 -1.81 1.70
CA LYS A 176 -17.38 -1.25 1.21
C LYS A 176 -17.38 0.28 1.16
N SER A 177 -18.53 0.90 1.39
CA SER A 177 -18.68 2.35 1.43
C SER A 177 -18.66 2.85 2.87
N GLY A 178 -18.03 4.00 3.09
CA GLY A 178 -17.79 4.54 4.43
C GLY A 178 -17.67 6.06 4.44
N CYS A 179 -17.86 6.66 5.62
CA CYS A 179 -17.77 8.10 5.83
C CYS A 179 -16.90 8.41 7.06
N CYS A 180 -16.02 9.40 6.94
CA CYS A 180 -15.13 9.83 8.01
C CYS A 180 -15.18 11.35 8.14
N ILE A 181 -15.35 11.84 9.37
CA ILE A 181 -15.27 13.27 9.68
C ILE A 181 -13.88 13.53 10.24
N ILE A 182 -13.16 14.40 9.57
CA ILE A 182 -11.77 14.72 9.84
C ILE A 182 -11.69 16.00 10.67
N ASN A 183 -11.05 15.86 11.81
CA ASN A 183 -10.75 16.89 12.78
C ASN A 183 -9.23 17.08 12.76
N PHE A 184 -8.75 18.06 11.99
CA PHE A 184 -7.32 18.33 11.96
C PHE A 184 -6.88 18.90 13.31
N PRO A 185 -5.93 18.25 14.01
CA PRO A 185 -5.45 18.79 15.26
C PRO A 185 -4.77 20.14 15.03
N ARG A 186 -5.33 21.22 15.61
CA ARG A 186 -4.66 22.50 15.79
C ARG A 186 -3.53 22.34 16.82
N GLY A 187 -2.38 21.84 16.38
CA GLY A 187 -1.10 22.22 16.94
C GLY A 187 -0.54 23.35 16.09
N THR A 188 -0.18 24.47 16.69
CA THR A 188 0.56 25.54 16.00
C THR A 188 1.72 24.90 15.22
N LEU A 189 1.86 25.23 13.94
CA LEU A 189 2.95 24.77 13.06
C LEU A 189 4.35 24.94 13.68
N GLN A 190 4.51 25.79 14.71
CA GLN A 190 5.73 25.92 15.52
C GLN A 190 6.11 24.66 16.32
N ASN A 191 5.18 23.76 16.60
CA ASN A 191 5.38 22.66 17.54
C ASN A 191 4.89 21.33 16.97
N ASN A 192 5.21 21.03 15.70
CA ASN A 192 5.13 19.65 15.21
C ASN A 192 5.85 18.71 16.18
N THR A 193 6.99 19.13 16.76
CA THR A 193 7.71 18.41 17.81
C THR A 193 6.87 18.15 19.06
N THR A 194 5.91 18.99 19.45
CA THR A 194 5.13 18.78 20.69
C THR A 194 3.98 17.81 20.50
N TYR A 195 3.32 17.76 19.34
CA TYR A 195 2.41 16.66 19.02
C TYR A 195 3.18 15.36 18.78
N PHE A 196 4.33 15.44 18.09
CA PHE A 196 5.27 14.35 17.92
C PHE A 196 5.95 13.92 19.25
N ASN A 197 5.97 14.74 20.29
CA ASN A 197 6.52 14.36 21.60
C ASN A 197 5.41 13.90 22.55
N ALA A 198 4.27 14.57 22.59
CA ALA A 198 3.14 14.24 23.46
C ALA A 198 2.44 12.94 23.05
N PHE A 199 2.43 12.58 21.76
CA PHE A 199 1.91 11.30 21.30
C PHE A 199 2.87 10.13 21.62
N PHE A 200 4.19 10.39 21.63
CA PHE A 200 5.23 9.39 21.94
C PHE A 200 5.52 9.25 23.45
N ASN A 201 5.20 10.27 24.25
CA ASN A 201 5.24 10.20 25.70
C ASN A 201 3.87 9.75 26.24
N ARG A 202 3.69 8.44 26.48
CA ARG A 202 2.52 7.90 27.22
C ARG A 202 2.25 8.60 28.57
N SER A 203 3.26 9.23 29.18
CA SER A 203 3.13 10.02 30.42
C SER A 203 2.62 11.45 30.19
N GLU A 204 2.69 11.99 28.97
CA GLU A 204 2.25 13.35 28.61
C GLU A 204 0.90 13.41 27.88
N GLN A 205 0.38 12.26 27.40
CA GLN A 205 -1.01 12.16 26.92
C GLN A 205 -2.03 12.66 27.97
N ASN A 206 -1.70 12.55 29.27
CA ASN A 206 -2.52 13.08 30.38
C ASN A 206 -2.43 14.62 30.56
N GLN A 207 -1.68 15.34 29.73
CA GLN A 207 -1.53 16.81 29.80
C GLN A 207 -2.12 17.57 28.60
N ILE A 208 -2.62 16.90 27.55
CA ILE A 208 -3.43 17.57 26.52
C ILE A 208 -4.83 17.79 27.11
N LYS A 209 -5.00 18.89 27.85
CA LYS A 209 -6.17 19.15 28.68
C LYS A 209 -7.37 19.78 27.95
N ASP A 210 -7.22 20.20 26.70
CA ASP A 210 -8.34 20.74 25.93
C ASP A 210 -8.59 19.89 24.68
N PRO A 211 -9.79 19.27 24.54
CA PRO A 211 -10.21 18.71 23.27
C PRO A 211 -10.16 19.83 22.23
N LEU A 212 -9.49 19.55 21.11
CA LEU A 212 -9.48 20.44 19.96
C LEU A 212 -10.93 20.85 19.62
N PRO A 213 -11.19 22.12 19.26
CA PRO A 213 -12.52 22.52 18.88
C PRO A 213 -12.96 21.62 17.72
N ARG A 214 -14.08 20.91 17.89
CA ARG A 214 -14.68 20.13 16.80
C ARG A 214 -14.86 21.08 15.62
N PRO A 215 -14.47 20.68 14.40
CA PRO A 215 -14.78 21.48 13.22
C PRO A 215 -16.28 21.73 13.17
N ASN A 216 -16.67 22.82 12.53
CA ASN A 216 -18.07 23.21 12.39
C ASN A 216 -18.78 22.34 11.34
N ILE A 217 -18.70 21.02 11.50
CA ILE A 217 -19.33 20.01 10.66
C ILE A 217 -20.54 19.51 11.44
N ASP A 218 -21.72 19.77 10.90
CA ASP A 218 -22.97 19.30 11.48
C ASP A 218 -23.20 17.84 11.09
N GLU A 219 -22.96 16.93 12.04
CA GLU A 219 -23.17 15.49 11.87
C GLU A 219 -24.62 15.13 11.54
N SER A 220 -25.59 15.98 11.93
CA SER A 220 -27.00 15.72 11.67
C SER A 220 -27.33 15.74 10.17
N ASP A 221 -26.56 16.48 9.38
CA ASP A 221 -26.71 16.51 7.92
C ASP A 221 -26.32 15.16 7.29
N LEU A 222 -25.47 14.36 7.93
CA LEU A 222 -24.96 13.07 7.42
C LEU A 222 -25.77 11.87 7.94
N LYS A 223 -26.31 11.97 9.16
CA LYS A 223 -26.91 10.86 9.88
C LYS A 223 -28.09 10.23 9.13
N GLY A 224 -28.02 8.93 8.88
CA GLY A 224 -29.06 8.18 8.15
C GLY A 224 -29.12 8.47 6.65
N ILE A 225 -28.17 9.24 6.12
CA ILE A 225 -28.05 9.56 4.70
C ILE A 225 -26.84 8.84 4.12
N VAL A 226 -25.66 8.98 4.73
CA VAL A 226 -24.41 8.39 4.24
C VAL A 226 -24.09 7.05 4.92
N PRO A 227 -23.21 6.21 4.34
CA PRO A 227 -22.75 4.98 4.98
C PRO A 227 -22.03 5.25 6.30
N HIS A 228 -22.19 4.34 7.27
CA HIS A 228 -21.62 4.47 8.62
C HIS A 228 -20.30 3.71 8.82
N ASN A 229 -19.82 2.98 7.81
CA ASN A 229 -18.58 2.21 7.93
C ASN A 229 -17.34 3.11 7.79
N ASP A 230 -16.19 2.52 8.10
CA ASP A 230 -14.89 3.17 7.96
C ASP A 230 -14.53 3.42 6.49
N VAL A 231 -14.00 4.61 6.20
CA VAL A 231 -13.32 4.89 4.92
C VAL A 231 -12.04 4.06 4.87
N CYS A 232 -12.01 3.07 3.98
CA CYS A 232 -10.87 2.17 3.83
C CYS A 232 -10.26 2.26 2.43
N TRP A 233 -8.98 1.89 2.32
CA TRP A 233 -8.33 1.54 1.06
C TRP A 233 -7.50 0.29 1.32
N GLY A 234 -7.85 -0.84 0.72
CA GLY A 234 -7.23 -2.12 1.06
C GLY A 234 -7.26 -2.42 2.58
N PHE A 235 -6.08 -2.56 3.18
CA PHE A 235 -5.89 -2.73 4.63
C PHE A 235 -5.67 -1.41 5.38
N LEU A 236 -5.77 -0.27 4.72
CA LEU A 236 -5.70 1.04 5.36
C LEU A 236 -7.09 1.52 5.75
N LYS A 237 -7.16 2.21 6.88
CA LYS A 237 -8.32 2.95 7.37
C LYS A 237 -7.94 4.43 7.49
N LEU A 238 -8.81 5.31 7.01
CA LEU A 238 -8.70 6.74 7.30
C LEU A 238 -9.24 7.00 8.70
N HIS A 239 -8.44 7.69 9.52
CA HIS A 239 -8.82 8.09 10.87
C HIS A 239 -9.23 9.56 10.93
N GLU A 240 -9.92 9.94 12.01
CA GLU A 240 -10.44 11.29 12.25
C GLU A 240 -9.34 12.38 12.30
N ASP A 241 -8.07 12.03 12.48
CA ASP A 241 -6.94 12.97 12.40
C ASP A 241 -6.44 13.21 10.96
N GLY A 242 -7.07 12.56 9.98
CA GLY A 242 -6.79 12.69 8.55
C GLY A 242 -5.62 11.86 8.07
N TYR A 243 -5.18 10.84 8.83
CA TYR A 243 -4.11 9.94 8.42
C TYR A 243 -4.63 8.54 8.11
N PHE A 244 -4.13 7.95 7.04
CA PHE A 244 -4.34 6.53 6.75
C PHE A 244 -3.41 5.69 7.60
N ARG A 245 -3.95 4.68 8.28
CA ARG A 245 -3.17 3.71 9.06
C ARG A 245 -3.66 2.30 8.80
N VAL A 246 -2.81 1.31 9.02
CA VAL A 246 -3.21 -0.11 8.91
C VAL A 246 -4.39 -0.40 9.84
N ASN A 247 -5.48 -0.91 9.25
CA ASN A 247 -6.64 -1.42 9.95
C ASN A 247 -6.28 -2.76 10.59
N SER A 248 -6.10 -2.75 11.91
CA SER A 248 -5.65 -3.93 12.67
C SER A 248 -6.59 -5.13 12.53
N VAL A 249 -7.90 -4.92 12.38
CA VAL A 249 -8.87 -6.02 12.24
C VAL A 249 -8.63 -6.75 10.92
N LYS A 250 -8.67 -6.03 9.79
CA LYS A 250 -8.44 -6.59 8.45
C LYS A 250 -7.03 -7.19 8.33
N PHE A 251 -6.04 -6.52 8.90
CA PHE A 251 -4.67 -7.01 8.88
C PHE A 251 -4.52 -8.32 9.67
N ASN A 252 -5.13 -8.44 10.85
CA ASN A 252 -5.07 -9.66 11.65
C ASN A 252 -5.80 -10.82 10.97
N GLU A 253 -6.95 -10.58 10.33
CA GLU A 253 -7.66 -11.57 9.50
C GLU A 253 -6.77 -12.07 8.35
N PHE A 254 -6.13 -11.14 7.63
CA PHE A 254 -5.16 -11.46 6.59
C PHE A 254 -3.98 -12.27 7.13
N LYS A 255 -3.37 -11.83 8.23
CA LYS A 255 -2.19 -12.49 8.83
C LYS A 255 -2.51 -13.91 9.26
N ASN A 256 -3.65 -14.14 9.93
CA ASN A 256 -4.07 -15.46 10.35
C ASN A 256 -4.29 -16.38 9.13
N THR A 257 -4.99 -15.88 8.11
CA THR A 257 -5.21 -16.60 6.85
C THR A 257 -3.90 -16.91 6.12
N MET A 258 -2.96 -15.96 6.08
CA MET A 258 -1.61 -16.14 5.52
C MET A 258 -0.88 -17.28 6.25
N ILE A 259 -0.89 -17.28 7.59
CA ILE A 259 -0.23 -18.32 8.40
C ILE A 259 -0.83 -19.70 8.11
N GLU A 260 -2.17 -19.80 8.03
CA GLU A 260 -2.85 -21.07 7.70
C GLU A 260 -2.50 -21.57 6.29
N LYS A 261 -2.51 -20.66 5.29
CA LYS A 261 -2.11 -20.99 3.91
C LYS A 261 -0.66 -21.45 3.83
N VAL A 262 0.26 -20.78 4.54
CA VAL A 262 1.66 -21.21 4.60
C VAL A 262 1.76 -22.59 5.26
N LYS A 263 1.11 -22.81 6.41
CA LYS A 263 1.16 -24.11 7.13
C LYS A 263 0.56 -25.27 6.33
N SER A 264 -0.46 -25.01 5.53
CA SER A 264 -1.11 -26.02 4.66
C SER A 264 -0.30 -26.37 3.40
N GLY A 265 0.79 -25.65 3.11
CA GLY A 265 1.66 -25.95 1.98
C GLY A 265 2.28 -27.35 2.08
N SER A 266 2.11 -28.16 1.02
CA SER A 266 2.50 -29.57 0.95
C SER A 266 4.01 -29.82 1.03
N SER A 267 4.83 -28.82 0.68
CA SER A 267 6.29 -28.88 0.70
C SER A 267 6.87 -27.58 1.22
N LEU A 268 8.08 -27.61 1.80
CA LEU A 268 8.77 -26.41 2.29
C LEU A 268 8.84 -25.31 1.21
N MET A 269 9.11 -25.67 -0.04
CA MET A 269 9.16 -24.71 -1.15
C MET A 269 7.80 -24.07 -1.43
N LYS A 270 6.69 -24.82 -1.36
CA LYS A 270 5.34 -24.23 -1.48
C LYS A 270 5.05 -23.31 -0.30
N GLN A 271 5.45 -23.68 0.92
CA GLN A 271 5.29 -22.81 2.11
C GLN A 271 6.03 -21.47 1.94
N VAL A 272 7.29 -21.50 1.48
CA VAL A 272 8.09 -20.29 1.19
C VAL A 272 7.47 -19.47 0.07
N ASN A 273 7.05 -20.10 -1.02
CA ASN A 273 6.41 -19.40 -2.14
C ASN A 273 5.09 -18.72 -1.72
N VAL A 274 4.26 -19.40 -0.92
CA VAL A 274 3.03 -18.83 -0.37
C VAL A 274 3.37 -17.65 0.54
N TYR A 275 4.31 -17.80 1.48
CA TYR A 275 4.74 -16.71 2.36
C TYR A 275 5.20 -15.47 1.57
N ASN A 276 6.11 -15.66 0.61
CA ASN A 276 6.63 -14.61 -0.24
C ASN A 276 5.52 -13.92 -1.07
N SER A 277 4.56 -14.70 -1.57
CA SER A 277 3.44 -14.17 -2.35
C SER A 277 2.47 -13.38 -1.47
N GLN A 278 2.20 -13.85 -0.25
CA GLN A 278 1.35 -13.13 0.70
C GLN A 278 1.98 -11.80 1.13
N LEU A 279 3.31 -11.70 1.28
CA LEU A 279 3.96 -10.40 1.52
C LEU A 279 3.76 -9.41 0.35
N LYS A 280 3.70 -9.89 -0.89
CA LYS A 280 3.35 -9.03 -2.05
C LYS A 280 1.89 -8.61 -2.04
N VAL A 281 0.98 -9.48 -1.57
CA VAL A 281 -0.41 -9.10 -1.33
C VAL A 281 -0.46 -8.00 -0.28
N LEU A 282 0.28 -8.13 0.83
CA LEU A 282 0.36 -7.07 1.83
C LEU A 282 0.86 -5.74 1.21
N ASP A 283 1.97 -5.76 0.46
CA ASP A 283 2.50 -4.60 -0.27
C ASP A 283 1.39 -3.89 -1.07
N MET A 284 0.57 -4.67 -1.79
CA MET A 284 -0.53 -4.15 -2.59
C MET A 284 -1.61 -3.50 -1.72
N TYR A 285 -2.07 -4.20 -0.68
CA TYR A 285 -3.20 -3.76 0.16
C TYR A 285 -2.83 -2.67 1.17
N VAL A 286 -1.54 -2.45 1.44
CA VAL A 286 -1.08 -1.29 2.22
C VAL A 286 -0.69 -0.10 1.35
N GLY A 287 -0.80 -0.19 0.01
CA GLY A 287 -0.63 0.96 -0.87
C GLY A 287 0.83 1.26 -1.19
N LYS A 288 1.70 0.25 -1.17
CA LYS A 288 3.10 0.41 -1.54
C LYS A 288 3.23 1.02 -2.94
N GLY A 289 4.02 2.09 -3.03
CA GLY A 289 4.23 2.84 -4.27
C GLY A 289 3.15 3.91 -4.57
N ALA A 290 2.22 4.18 -3.64
CA ALA A 290 1.29 5.32 -3.75
C ALA A 290 1.92 6.66 -3.34
N ASP A 291 3.23 6.73 -3.08
CA ASP A 291 3.97 7.93 -2.65
C ASP A 291 3.30 8.68 -1.47
N ILE A 292 2.85 7.93 -0.46
CA ILE A 292 2.31 8.49 0.79
C ILE A 292 3.50 8.84 1.70
N ASN A 293 3.83 10.13 1.75
CA ASN A 293 4.95 10.65 2.52
C ASN A 293 4.50 11.13 3.91
N ASP A 294 3.94 10.21 4.69
CA ASP A 294 3.36 10.48 6.01
C ASP A 294 3.92 9.51 7.05
N TRP A 295 4.42 10.06 8.16
CA TRP A 295 5.01 9.27 9.24
C TRP A 295 4.01 8.27 9.86
N PHE A 296 2.75 8.67 10.08
CA PHE A 296 1.76 7.81 10.76
C PHE A 296 1.40 6.58 9.93
N TYR A 297 1.19 6.78 8.62
CA TYR A 297 1.04 5.71 7.65
C TYR A 297 2.24 4.77 7.69
N ASN A 298 3.45 5.31 7.46
CA ASN A 298 4.64 4.48 7.33
C ASN A 298 4.97 3.71 8.61
N ASP A 299 4.82 4.32 9.78
CA ASP A 299 4.97 3.66 11.07
C ASP A 299 3.95 2.52 11.23
N SER A 300 2.68 2.77 10.90
CA SER A 300 1.65 1.73 10.96
C SER A 300 1.90 0.57 9.99
N VAL A 301 2.43 0.85 8.80
CA VAL A 301 2.81 -0.16 7.81
C VAL A 301 4.00 -0.97 8.32
N LEU A 302 5.06 -0.30 8.79
CA LEU A 302 6.24 -0.98 9.35
C LEU A 302 5.87 -1.90 10.51
N ASN A 303 5.04 -1.43 11.45
CA ASN A 303 4.52 -2.23 12.56
C ASN A 303 3.76 -3.48 12.09
N ALA A 304 3.05 -3.41 10.96
CA ALA A 304 2.36 -4.55 10.38
C ALA A 304 3.35 -5.62 9.85
N TYR A 305 4.42 -5.21 9.15
CA TYR A 305 5.46 -6.16 8.71
C TYR A 305 6.22 -6.76 9.89
N GLU A 306 6.49 -5.96 10.91
CA GLU A 306 7.11 -6.42 12.14
C GLU A 306 6.26 -7.45 12.87
N ASP A 307 4.94 -7.23 12.94
CA ASP A 307 4.04 -8.19 13.56
C ASP A 307 3.97 -9.53 12.80
N ILE A 308 4.06 -9.53 11.47
CA ILE A 308 4.23 -10.77 10.68
C ILE A 308 5.59 -11.40 10.94
N HIS A 309 6.65 -10.59 11.00
CA HIS A 309 8.01 -11.08 11.20
C HIS A 309 8.16 -11.75 12.57
N ALA A 310 7.70 -11.08 13.64
CA ALA A 310 7.87 -11.49 15.03
C ALA A 310 6.85 -12.53 15.51
N HIS A 311 5.61 -12.50 14.99
CA HIS A 311 4.52 -13.33 15.50
C HIS A 311 3.85 -14.15 14.37
N PHE A 312 4.58 -15.10 13.81
CA PHE A 312 4.10 -16.07 12.83
C PHE A 312 3.47 -17.31 13.52
N GLY A 313 2.43 -17.06 14.32
CA GLY A 313 1.97 -17.98 15.35
C GLY A 313 2.61 -17.61 16.69
N ASP A 314 3.19 -18.59 17.38
CA ASP A 314 3.85 -18.38 18.68
C ASP A 314 5.37 -18.09 18.55
N GLU A 315 5.88 -17.97 17.32
CA GLU A 315 7.30 -17.80 17.00
C GLU A 315 7.50 -16.80 15.85
N SER A 316 8.73 -16.39 15.58
CA SER A 316 9.03 -15.54 14.42
C SER A 316 8.90 -16.32 13.10
N SER A 317 8.64 -15.61 12.00
CA SER A 317 8.57 -16.20 10.66
C SER A 317 9.85 -16.98 10.30
N LEU A 318 11.02 -16.48 10.69
CA LEU A 318 12.29 -17.17 10.48
C LEU A 318 12.39 -18.46 11.31
N GLU A 319 12.05 -18.40 12.60
CA GLU A 319 12.14 -19.56 13.48
C GLU A 319 11.15 -20.66 13.06
N TYR A 320 9.96 -20.29 12.57
CA TYR A 320 9.04 -21.23 11.95
C TYR A 320 9.70 -22.01 10.81
N PHE A 321 10.33 -21.33 9.85
CA PHE A 321 10.96 -22.00 8.71
C PHE A 321 12.18 -22.82 9.14
N LYS A 322 13.02 -22.33 10.05
CA LYS A 322 14.14 -23.10 10.61
C LYS A 322 13.66 -24.37 11.29
N ARG A 323 12.59 -24.31 12.08
CA ARG A 323 12.00 -25.45 12.75
C ARG A 323 11.45 -26.48 11.75
N VAL A 324 10.70 -26.04 10.74
CA VAL A 324 10.20 -26.92 9.66
C VAL A 324 11.36 -27.63 8.94
N ILE A 325 12.47 -26.93 8.69
CA ILE A 325 13.67 -27.52 8.08
C ILE A 325 14.29 -28.57 8.99
N LYS A 326 14.47 -28.25 10.28
CA LYS A 326 15.04 -29.16 11.27
C LYS A 326 14.22 -30.44 11.36
N GLU A 327 12.91 -30.31 11.53
CA GLU A 327 11.96 -31.44 11.66
C GLU A 327 11.93 -32.32 10.40
N LYS A 328 11.91 -31.72 9.20
CA LYS A 328 11.76 -32.49 7.95
C LYS A 328 13.05 -33.07 7.40
N PHE A 329 14.20 -32.39 7.58
CA PHE A 329 15.42 -32.72 6.85
C PHE A 329 16.64 -33.00 7.73
N LEU A 330 16.70 -32.46 8.96
CA LEU A 330 17.90 -32.55 9.79
C LEU A 330 17.76 -33.50 10.98
N GLY A 331 16.53 -33.84 11.40
CA GLY A 331 16.28 -34.78 12.49
C GLY A 331 16.99 -34.38 13.78
N GLU A 332 17.80 -35.29 14.36
CA GLU A 332 18.59 -35.04 15.58
C GLU A 332 19.90 -34.28 15.34
N SER A 333 20.17 -33.84 14.11
CA SER A 333 21.38 -33.09 13.79
C SER A 333 21.46 -31.80 14.62
N LYS A 334 22.65 -31.53 15.17
CA LYS A 334 22.95 -30.28 15.88
C LYS A 334 23.24 -29.11 14.94
N VAL A 335 23.13 -29.32 13.62
CA VAL A 335 23.36 -28.26 12.63
C VAL A 335 22.24 -27.24 12.72
N ASP A 336 22.62 -26.01 13.06
CA ASP A 336 21.68 -24.88 13.04
C ASP A 336 21.53 -24.35 11.61
N VAL A 337 20.31 -23.97 11.26
CA VAL A 337 20.03 -23.38 9.95
C VAL A 337 20.42 -21.91 10.02
N MET A 338 21.42 -21.52 9.23
CA MET A 338 21.86 -20.14 9.15
C MET A 338 20.75 -19.23 8.65
N GLU A 339 20.57 -18.10 9.33
CA GLU A 339 19.65 -17.05 8.89
C GLU A 339 19.99 -16.54 7.48
N ALA A 340 21.28 -16.28 7.21
CA ALA A 340 21.72 -15.87 5.89
C ALA A 340 21.27 -16.82 4.80
N TRP A 341 21.35 -18.15 5.02
CA TRP A 341 20.94 -19.14 4.03
C TRP A 341 19.42 -19.11 3.76
N ALA A 342 18.60 -18.82 4.77
CA ALA A 342 17.15 -18.70 4.62
C ALA A 342 16.79 -17.54 3.67
N TYR A 343 17.41 -16.38 3.85
CA TYR A 343 17.13 -15.19 3.03
C TYR A 343 17.93 -15.11 1.73
N TRP A 344 19.00 -15.89 1.59
CA TRP A 344 19.80 -15.94 0.37
C TRP A 344 18.96 -16.46 -0.82
N PRO A 345 19.16 -15.95 -2.04
CA PRO A 345 18.30 -16.37 -3.15
C PRO A 345 18.57 -17.80 -3.56
N VAL A 346 17.51 -18.44 -4.07
CA VAL A 346 17.53 -19.81 -4.58
C VAL A 346 18.56 -19.98 -5.70
N THR A 347 18.72 -18.98 -6.57
CA THR A 347 19.73 -18.99 -7.65
C THR A 347 21.17 -18.97 -7.15
N ALA A 348 21.36 -18.64 -5.86
CA ALA A 348 22.64 -18.68 -5.18
C ALA A 348 22.75 -19.86 -4.19
N GLY A 349 21.77 -20.78 -4.17
CA GLY A 349 21.74 -21.97 -3.33
C GLY A 349 21.10 -21.76 -1.94
N GLY A 350 20.47 -20.60 -1.71
CA GLY A 350 19.68 -20.35 -0.51
C GLY A 350 18.23 -20.83 -0.61
N LEU A 351 17.44 -20.57 0.43
CA LEU A 351 16.02 -20.90 0.46
C LEU A 351 15.15 -19.87 -0.29
N GLY A 352 15.62 -18.62 -0.39
CA GLY A 352 14.87 -17.53 -1.01
C GLY A 352 13.63 -17.11 -0.24
N LEU A 353 13.63 -17.24 1.08
CA LEU A 353 12.63 -16.63 1.95
C LEU A 353 12.76 -15.10 1.84
N THR A 354 11.63 -14.39 1.77
CA THR A 354 11.64 -12.92 1.72
C THR A 354 11.79 -12.36 3.13
N HIS A 355 12.78 -11.52 3.36
CA HIS A 355 12.86 -10.74 4.61
C HIS A 355 11.76 -9.68 4.67
N ALA A 356 10.78 -9.84 5.57
CA ALA A 356 9.60 -8.98 5.68
C ALA A 356 9.94 -7.50 5.95
N LEU A 357 11.01 -7.22 6.71
CA LEU A 357 11.31 -5.85 7.14
C LEU A 357 12.17 -5.02 6.18
N ILE A 358 12.90 -5.62 5.23
CA ILE A 358 13.85 -4.85 4.40
C ILE A 358 13.11 -3.88 3.49
N GLU A 359 12.07 -4.35 2.80
CA GLU A 359 11.25 -3.52 1.92
C GLU A 359 10.57 -2.33 2.63
N PRO A 360 9.80 -2.52 3.72
CA PRO A 360 9.20 -1.39 4.44
C PRO A 360 10.26 -0.48 5.06
N PHE A 361 11.41 -0.99 5.49
CA PHE A 361 12.54 -0.19 5.97
C PHE A 361 13.08 0.75 4.89
N ILE A 362 13.36 0.23 3.69
CA ILE A 362 13.85 1.03 2.55
C ILE A 362 12.85 2.16 2.26
N ASN A 363 11.55 1.84 2.18
CA ASN A 363 10.52 2.84 1.92
C ASN A 363 10.40 3.90 3.03
N TYR A 364 10.51 3.48 4.30
CA TYR A 364 10.47 4.37 5.47
C TYR A 364 11.66 5.33 5.50
N HIS A 365 12.88 4.79 5.33
CA HIS A 365 14.11 5.57 5.42
C HIS A 365 14.26 6.60 4.31
N HIS A 366 13.71 6.33 3.12
CA HIS A 366 13.78 7.24 1.97
C HIS A 366 13.24 8.61 2.32
N GLN A 367 12.24 8.63 3.19
CA GLN A 367 11.51 9.81 3.58
C GLN A 367 12.10 10.48 4.84
N VAL A 368 12.92 9.75 5.62
CA VAL A 368 13.55 10.26 6.84
C VAL A 368 14.93 10.89 6.57
N GLN A 369 15.62 10.56 5.48
CA GLN A 369 16.94 11.15 5.16
C GLN A 369 16.92 12.68 4.91
N ASP A 370 15.76 13.29 4.66
CA ASP A 370 15.59 14.76 4.67
C ASP A 370 15.66 15.38 6.09
N TYR A 371 15.65 14.54 7.12
CA TYR A 371 15.94 14.90 8.50
C TYR A 371 17.28 14.26 8.89
N GLN A 372 18.21 15.05 9.44
CA GLN A 372 19.55 14.61 9.84
C GLN A 372 19.53 13.53 10.95
N VAL A 373 19.12 12.32 10.64
CA VAL A 373 19.18 11.14 11.49
C VAL A 373 20.16 10.18 10.84
N GLN A 374 21.38 10.12 11.37
CA GLN A 374 22.30 9.04 11.03
C GLN A 374 21.73 7.74 11.60
N ILE A 375 21.31 6.82 10.71
CA ILE A 375 20.92 5.48 11.10
C ILE A 375 21.96 4.50 10.55
N THR A 376 22.79 4.04 11.47
CA THR A 376 23.80 3.02 11.25
C THR A 376 23.15 1.67 11.56
N ILE A 377 23.06 0.81 10.53
CA ILE A 377 22.80 -0.64 10.57
C ILE A 377 21.35 -1.03 10.90
N VAL A 378 20.71 -1.82 10.03
CA VAL A 378 19.56 -2.68 10.37
C VAL A 378 20.08 -3.69 11.39
N PRO A 379 19.79 -3.58 12.70
CA PRO A 379 20.38 -4.47 13.68
C PRO A 379 19.81 -5.88 13.47
N LYS A 380 20.67 -6.90 13.58
CA LYS A 380 20.30 -8.33 13.57
C LYS A 380 19.24 -8.72 14.62
N ASP A 381 18.98 -7.83 15.59
CA ASP A 381 18.02 -8.02 16.68
C ASP A 381 16.96 -6.89 16.73
N TRP A 382 16.40 -6.48 15.58
CA TRP A 382 15.36 -5.43 15.61
C TRP A 382 14.05 -5.97 16.20
N CYS A 383 13.75 -5.46 17.40
CA CYS A 383 12.52 -5.60 18.18
C CYS A 383 11.99 -4.18 18.44
N PRO A 384 10.67 -3.94 18.40
CA PRO A 384 10.17 -2.58 18.46
C PRO A 384 10.30 -2.07 19.89
N ILE A 385 10.81 -0.84 19.99
CA ILE A 385 10.84 0.01 21.19
C ILE A 385 12.01 -0.25 22.16
N ARG A 386 13.05 0.61 22.06
CA ARG A 386 13.59 1.32 23.23
C ARG A 386 14.33 2.62 22.87
N ARG A 387 13.89 3.70 23.52
CA ARG A 387 14.34 5.11 23.44
C ARG A 387 15.87 5.29 23.46
N ARG A 388 16.36 6.21 22.64
CA ARG A 388 17.46 7.13 23.01
C ARG A 388 17.08 8.55 22.62
N ASN A 389 16.76 9.36 23.63
CA ASN A 389 16.63 10.80 23.49
C ASN A 389 18.02 11.39 23.22
N MET A 390 18.29 11.87 22.00
CA MET A 390 19.35 12.87 21.80
C MET A 390 18.76 14.26 21.97
N ASN A 391 19.34 15.05 22.85
CA ASN A 391 18.85 16.38 23.21
C ASN A 391 19.24 17.39 22.13
N VAL A 392 18.26 18.18 21.64
CA VAL A 392 18.42 19.23 20.61
C VAL A 392 19.52 20.26 20.94
N ARG A 393 19.92 20.37 22.21
CA ARG A 393 21.06 21.21 22.65
C ARG A 393 22.42 20.74 22.11
N GLU A 394 22.68 19.44 22.01
CA GLU A 394 23.98 18.91 21.58
C GLU A 394 24.25 19.12 20.07
N ILE A 395 23.20 19.27 19.25
CA ILE A 395 23.32 19.49 17.81
C ILE A 395 23.69 20.95 17.51
N LYS A 396 23.12 21.89 18.26
CA LYS A 396 23.44 23.33 18.14
C LYS A 396 24.88 23.64 18.58
N GLU A 397 25.41 22.92 19.56
CA GLU A 397 26.79 23.09 20.01
C GLU A 397 27.83 22.54 19.02
N LYS A 398 27.46 21.58 18.16
CA LYS A 398 28.39 20.96 17.20
C LYS A 398 28.45 21.61 15.82
N THR A 399 27.42 22.37 15.41
CA THR A 399 27.28 22.83 14.01
C THR A 399 27.53 24.31 13.79
N GLY A 400 27.85 25.09 14.83
CA GLY A 400 28.46 26.41 14.67
C GLY A 400 27.66 27.47 13.90
N GLY A 401 26.38 27.22 13.59
CA GLY A 401 25.43 28.18 13.03
C GLY A 401 25.96 29.06 11.89
N ASP A 402 25.98 28.56 10.65
CA ASP A 402 25.97 29.46 9.49
C ASP A 402 25.14 28.89 8.31
N PRO A 403 23.93 29.43 8.10
CA PRO A 403 23.11 29.22 6.92
C PRO A 403 23.09 30.52 6.08
N ASN A 404 24.03 30.70 5.16
CA ASN A 404 24.03 31.83 4.22
C ASN A 404 24.49 31.34 2.83
N ALA A 405 24.09 31.91 1.70
CA ALA A 405 23.01 32.84 1.35
C ALA A 405 23.13 33.08 -0.17
N GLU A 406 22.02 33.13 -0.89
CA GLU A 406 21.82 34.17 -1.91
C GLU A 406 20.31 34.40 -2.07
N ALA A 407 19.90 35.62 -1.73
CA ALA A 407 18.55 35.97 -1.32
C ALA A 407 17.71 36.50 -2.49
N ILE A 408 16.61 35.83 -2.77
CA ILE A 408 15.42 36.46 -3.35
C ILE A 408 14.83 37.33 -2.22
N SER A 409 14.68 38.64 -2.46
CA SER A 409 14.12 39.56 -1.46
C SER A 409 12.61 39.34 -1.32
N TRP A 410 12.19 38.73 -0.21
CA TRP A 410 10.78 38.57 0.17
C TRP A 410 10.40 39.63 1.20
N THR A 411 9.24 40.26 1.03
CA THR A 411 8.81 41.43 1.80
C THR A 411 8.03 41.10 3.08
N ASN A 412 8.03 39.84 3.53
CA ASN A 412 7.21 39.35 4.65
C ASN A 412 7.82 38.09 5.28
N GLU A 413 8.19 38.15 6.57
CA GLU A 413 8.78 37.06 7.37
C GLU A 413 7.82 35.86 7.59
N GLU A 414 6.52 36.12 7.71
CA GLU A 414 5.48 35.09 7.91
C GLU A 414 5.21 34.27 6.63
N GLU A 415 5.27 34.91 5.46
CA GLU A 415 5.17 34.20 4.17
C GLU A 415 6.41 33.39 3.87
N ALA A 416 7.60 33.91 4.19
CA ALA A 416 8.85 33.16 4.07
C ALA A 416 8.84 31.93 4.98
N GLU A 417 8.36 32.03 6.22
CA GLU A 417 8.28 30.88 7.14
C GLU A 417 7.21 29.86 6.71
N ARG A 418 6.07 30.32 6.16
CA ARG A 418 5.03 29.44 5.61
C ARG A 418 5.49 28.71 4.35
N VAL A 419 6.15 29.41 3.42
CA VAL A 419 6.70 28.80 2.20
C VAL A 419 7.89 27.92 2.54
N TRP A 420 8.67 28.24 3.57
CA TRP A 420 9.78 27.41 4.01
C TRP A 420 9.31 26.16 4.76
N THR A 421 8.26 26.26 5.58
CA THR A 421 7.58 25.10 6.18
C THR A 421 6.85 24.28 5.13
N TYR A 422 6.29 24.92 4.10
CA TYR A 422 5.75 24.26 2.91
C TYR A 422 6.86 23.52 2.17
N TRP A 423 8.03 24.11 1.91
CA TRP A 423 9.19 23.41 1.32
C TRP A 423 9.81 22.35 2.24
N LYS A 424 9.73 22.49 3.57
CA LYS A 424 10.19 21.46 4.50
C LYS A 424 9.24 20.26 4.56
N ASN A 425 7.95 20.50 4.36
CA ASN A 425 6.90 19.48 4.38
C ASN A 425 6.56 18.95 2.96
N PHE A 426 6.91 19.67 1.89
CA PHE A 426 6.59 19.38 0.48
C PHE A 426 7.80 19.47 -0.48
N GLY A 427 8.97 19.96 -0.08
CA GLY A 427 10.21 19.94 -0.89
C GLY A 427 10.73 18.54 -1.19
N VAL A 428 10.12 17.53 -0.53
CA VAL A 428 10.13 16.11 -0.87
C VAL A 428 9.67 15.84 -2.33
N LEU A 429 9.10 16.82 -3.03
CA LEU A 429 8.60 16.68 -4.41
C LEU A 429 9.65 16.86 -5.53
N ALA A 430 10.92 17.16 -5.22
CA ALA A 430 11.96 17.33 -6.26
C ALA A 430 13.18 16.39 -6.12
N GLY A 431 13.26 15.59 -5.05
CA GLY A 431 14.28 14.56 -4.93
C GLY A 431 13.92 13.35 -5.78
N GLY A 432 14.68 13.09 -6.84
CA GLY A 432 14.56 11.84 -7.57
C GLY A 432 14.66 10.65 -6.62
N LYS A 433 14.03 9.53 -6.98
CA LYS A 433 14.26 8.22 -6.36
C LYS A 433 15.76 7.92 -6.40
N HIS A 434 16.53 8.37 -5.42
CA HIS A 434 17.78 7.74 -5.08
C HIS A 434 17.39 6.42 -4.45
N ASP A 435 17.90 5.29 -4.92
CA ASP A 435 17.74 4.01 -4.25
C ASP A 435 18.48 4.08 -2.90
N LEU A 436 17.88 3.61 -1.80
CA LEU A 436 18.50 3.62 -0.47
C LEU A 436 19.43 2.42 -0.42
N ASP A 437 20.47 2.51 -1.22
CA ASP A 437 21.49 1.50 -1.20
C ASP A 437 22.16 1.52 0.18
N PRO A 438 22.53 0.34 0.70
CA PRO A 438 23.37 0.27 1.88
C PRO A 438 24.69 1.01 1.64
N PRO A 439 25.41 1.41 2.70
CA PRO A 439 26.67 2.15 2.57
C PRO A 439 27.65 1.47 1.62
N HIS A 440 28.08 2.20 0.59
CA HIS A 440 29.07 1.71 -0.38
C HIS A 440 30.46 1.68 0.26
N THR A 441 31.01 0.48 0.36
CA THR A 441 32.44 0.25 0.63
C THR A 441 33.05 -0.52 -0.54
N ALA A 442 34.36 -0.43 -0.74
CA ALA A 442 35.04 -1.18 -1.80
C ALA A 442 34.81 -2.70 -1.65
N GLU A 443 34.73 -3.19 -0.42
CA GLU A 443 34.40 -4.57 -0.10
C GLU A 443 32.96 -4.90 -0.50
N PHE A 444 31.99 -4.05 -0.15
CA PHE A 444 30.58 -4.24 -0.50
C PHE A 444 30.36 -4.22 -2.02
N ASP A 445 30.93 -3.25 -2.73
CA ASP A 445 30.82 -3.15 -4.19
C ASP A 445 31.42 -4.38 -4.88
N LYS A 446 32.51 -4.94 -4.33
CA LYS A 446 33.07 -6.21 -4.80
C LYS A 446 32.10 -7.37 -4.60
N LEU A 447 31.42 -7.46 -3.46
CA LEU A 447 30.42 -8.50 -3.19
C LEU A 447 29.22 -8.38 -4.15
N VAL A 448 28.74 -7.16 -4.40
CA VAL A 448 27.68 -6.89 -5.38
C VAL A 448 28.11 -7.31 -6.79
N ALA A 449 29.33 -6.95 -7.21
CA ALA A 449 29.87 -7.31 -8.52
C ALA A 449 29.99 -8.84 -8.70
N MET A 450 30.45 -9.56 -7.67
CA MET A 450 30.49 -11.02 -7.67
C MET A 450 29.09 -11.62 -7.86
N PHE A 451 28.09 -11.04 -7.20
CA PHE A 451 26.70 -11.47 -7.32
C PHE A 451 26.12 -11.23 -8.72
N CYS A 452 26.40 -10.06 -9.31
CA CYS A 452 25.99 -9.70 -10.67
C CYS A 452 26.63 -10.60 -11.73
N SER A 453 27.93 -10.91 -11.59
CA SER A 453 28.63 -11.85 -12.48
C SER A 453 27.95 -13.21 -12.51
N ARG A 454 27.65 -13.76 -11.33
CA ARG A 454 26.92 -15.02 -11.20
C ARG A 454 25.50 -14.95 -11.77
N GLY A 455 24.77 -13.89 -11.45
CA GLY A 455 23.42 -13.68 -12.00
C GLY A 455 23.44 -13.73 -13.52
N SER A 456 24.48 -13.16 -14.13
CA SER A 456 24.71 -13.18 -15.57
C SER A 456 24.99 -14.57 -16.12
N GLU A 457 25.84 -15.35 -15.45
CA GLU A 457 26.12 -16.75 -15.81
C GLU A 457 24.87 -17.63 -15.73
N MET A 458 24.08 -17.49 -14.65
CA MET A 458 22.87 -18.27 -14.42
C MET A 458 21.76 -17.99 -15.43
N ARG A 459 21.60 -16.72 -15.82
CA ARG A 459 20.49 -16.27 -16.69
C ARG A 459 20.89 -16.20 -18.16
N GLN A 460 22.17 -16.39 -18.48
CA GLN A 460 22.74 -16.14 -19.81
C GLN A 460 22.36 -14.75 -20.35
N SER A 461 22.22 -13.78 -19.45
CA SER A 461 21.82 -12.41 -19.75
C SER A 461 22.58 -11.45 -18.86
N GLY A 462 23.03 -10.31 -19.40
CA GLY A 462 23.85 -9.37 -18.63
C GLY A 462 23.08 -8.79 -17.45
N GLN A 463 23.60 -9.00 -16.24
CA GLN A 463 23.14 -8.33 -15.03
C GLN A 463 24.26 -7.40 -14.55
N SER A 464 24.02 -6.09 -14.64
CA SER A 464 24.99 -5.06 -14.23
C SER A 464 24.78 -4.56 -12.80
N ASN A 465 23.61 -4.79 -12.21
CA ASN A 465 23.28 -4.30 -10.88
C ASN A 465 22.31 -5.23 -10.12
N LEU A 466 22.19 -5.00 -8.81
CA LEU A 466 21.17 -5.58 -7.94
C LEU A 466 20.08 -4.54 -7.65
N SER A 467 18.86 -5.01 -7.37
CA SER A 467 17.86 -4.13 -6.76
C SER A 467 18.28 -3.75 -5.33
N THR A 468 17.77 -2.64 -4.83
CA THR A 468 18.00 -2.12 -3.47
C THR A 468 17.78 -3.20 -2.41
N TYR A 469 16.70 -3.97 -2.52
CA TYR A 469 16.44 -5.13 -1.66
C TYR A 469 17.61 -6.11 -1.60
N TRP A 470 18.11 -6.55 -2.76
CA TRP A 470 19.17 -7.54 -2.83
C TRP A 470 20.51 -6.98 -2.33
N LYS A 471 20.76 -5.69 -2.53
CA LYS A 471 21.92 -5.01 -1.93
C LYS A 471 21.86 -5.07 -0.41
N TRP A 472 20.70 -4.82 0.21
CA TRP A 472 20.52 -4.97 1.65
C TRP A 472 20.66 -6.42 2.13
N ILE A 473 20.20 -7.41 1.36
CA ILE A 473 20.44 -8.83 1.69
C ILE A 473 21.94 -9.13 1.71
N VAL A 474 22.68 -8.72 0.67
CA VAL A 474 24.14 -8.91 0.61
C VAL A 474 24.82 -8.19 1.77
N PHE A 475 24.42 -6.95 2.05
CA PHE A 475 24.99 -6.15 3.13
C PHE A 475 24.80 -6.80 4.51
N ASN A 476 23.60 -7.29 4.83
CA ASN A 476 23.30 -7.85 6.15
C ASN A 476 23.87 -9.26 6.37
N TYR A 477 23.98 -10.06 5.30
CA TYR A 477 24.18 -11.50 5.43
C TYR A 477 25.50 -12.03 4.87
N SER A 478 26.22 -11.26 4.04
CA SER A 478 27.47 -11.71 3.41
C SER A 478 28.54 -12.16 4.41
N ASP A 479 28.70 -11.47 5.54
CA ASP A 479 29.68 -11.86 6.57
C ASP A 479 29.39 -13.26 7.15
N GLN A 480 28.11 -13.57 7.40
CA GLN A 480 27.72 -14.88 7.92
C GLN A 480 27.95 -15.98 6.86
N VAL A 481 27.70 -15.67 5.59
CA VAL A 481 27.97 -16.56 4.46
C VAL A 481 29.47 -16.83 4.32
N LEU A 482 30.28 -15.78 4.24
CA LEU A 482 31.73 -15.88 4.04
C LEU A 482 32.43 -16.57 5.21
N SER A 483 32.05 -16.26 6.44
CA SER A 483 32.63 -16.91 7.63
C SER A 483 32.32 -18.41 7.71
N THR A 484 31.20 -18.85 7.14
CA THR A 484 30.80 -20.26 7.21
C THR A 484 31.30 -21.08 6.02
N PHE A 485 31.27 -20.52 4.81
CA PHE A 485 31.57 -21.27 3.58
C PHE A 485 32.85 -20.83 2.88
N GLY A 486 33.48 -19.72 3.29
CA GLY A 486 34.64 -19.14 2.62
C GLY A 486 34.34 -18.54 1.23
N SER A 487 33.10 -18.62 0.77
CA SER A 487 32.63 -18.13 -0.53
C SER A 487 31.16 -17.69 -0.44
N LEU A 488 30.76 -16.77 -1.31
CA LEU A 488 29.34 -16.43 -1.54
C LEU A 488 28.60 -17.52 -2.35
N GLU A 489 29.32 -18.54 -2.81
CA GLU A 489 28.80 -19.66 -3.58
C GLU A 489 28.44 -20.85 -2.69
N PHE A 490 27.14 -21.11 -2.49
CA PHE A 490 26.69 -22.33 -1.82
C PHE A 490 26.63 -23.55 -2.74
N ALA A 491 26.49 -23.33 -4.05
CA ALA A 491 26.39 -24.37 -5.06
C ALA A 491 26.88 -23.82 -6.42
N SER A 492 27.46 -24.68 -7.25
CA SER A 492 27.90 -24.32 -8.61
C SER A 492 26.69 -23.89 -9.45
N ALA A 493 26.87 -22.87 -10.29
CA ALA A 493 25.82 -22.33 -11.15
C ALA A 493 25.12 -23.41 -11.99
N GLY A 494 25.90 -24.37 -12.52
CA GLY A 494 25.39 -25.49 -13.33
C GLY A 494 24.61 -26.55 -12.53
N SER A 495 24.70 -26.57 -11.20
CA SER A 495 24.02 -27.58 -10.36
C SER A 495 22.61 -27.15 -9.94
N ILE A 496 22.22 -25.90 -10.18
CA ILE A 496 20.90 -25.38 -9.78
C ILE A 496 19.94 -25.55 -10.97
N PRO A 497 18.87 -26.36 -10.85
CA PRO A 497 17.94 -26.61 -11.94
C PRO A 497 17.00 -25.41 -12.14
N ILE A 498 17.51 -24.33 -12.75
CA ILE A 498 16.82 -23.04 -12.83
C ILE A 498 15.46 -23.13 -13.52
N ASN A 499 15.35 -23.93 -14.59
CA ASN A 499 14.08 -24.14 -15.29
C ASN A 499 13.02 -24.80 -14.41
N LEU A 500 13.43 -25.71 -13.52
CA LEU A 500 12.53 -26.35 -12.56
C LEU A 500 12.08 -25.33 -11.50
N ILE A 501 13.00 -24.50 -10.99
CA ILE A 501 12.69 -23.46 -10.00
C ILE A 501 11.78 -22.37 -10.59
N LEU A 502 11.97 -22.00 -11.85
CA LEU A 502 11.09 -21.05 -12.53
C LEU A 502 9.70 -21.64 -12.78
N SER A 503 9.61 -22.95 -13.05
CA SER A 503 8.33 -23.63 -13.24
C SER A 503 7.50 -23.70 -11.95
N THR A 504 8.14 -23.86 -10.79
CA THR A 504 7.45 -23.89 -9.48
C THR A 504 7.03 -22.50 -8.97
N LYS A 505 7.47 -21.43 -9.62
CA LYS A 505 6.98 -20.05 -9.37
C LYS A 505 5.79 -19.67 -10.25
N ARG A 506 5.48 -20.46 -11.27
CA ARG A 506 4.38 -20.21 -12.23
C ARG A 506 3.07 -20.95 -11.88
N GLY A 507 3.06 -21.75 -10.81
CA GLY A 507 1.85 -22.41 -10.27
C GLY A 507 1.89 -22.47 -8.75
#